data_AF-A0A934H2R7-F1
#
_entry.id   AF-A0A934H2R7-F1
#
_cell.length_a   1.000
_cell.length_b   1.000
_cell.length_c   1.000
_cell.angle_alpha   90.00
_cell.angle_beta   90.00
_cell.angle_gamma   90.00
#
_symmetry.space_group_name_H-M   'P 1'
#
loop_
_entity.id
_entity.type
_entity.pdbx_description
1 polymer ?
#
loop_
_entity_poly.entity_id
_entity_poly.type
_entity_poly.pdbx_seq_one_letter_code
_entity_poly.pdbx_strand_id
1 'polypeptide(L)'
;EWLIQSTDRPGANWRGTEDAISRLIKGYDRRLRKLPGFTPELEQELKKGPLDYLTYFGSMPLQDAIDYAVFLIHTTIEMQRFSDGILIEPGESAGCGGAIEVLVVRPQDGVRWVQQQELRGERAIHADLGAPM
;
A
#
# COMPACT_ATOMS: atom_id res chain seq x y z
N GLU A 1 11.47 -17.72 -0.16
CA GLU A 1 12.48 -16.69 0.15
C GLU A 1 11.77 -15.55 0.87
N TRP A 2 12.05 -15.35 2.14
CA TRP A 2 11.34 -14.37 2.98
C TRP A 2 12.02 -13.02 2.84
N LEU A 3 11.38 -12.09 2.10
CA LEU A 3 11.51 -10.63 2.19
C LEU A 3 12.74 -10.09 2.93
N ILE A 4 13.81 -9.71 2.23
CA ILE A 4 14.82 -8.81 2.82
C ILE A 4 15.23 -7.80 1.74
N GLN A 5 14.57 -6.63 1.74
CA GLN A 5 15.26 -5.42 1.28
C GLN A 5 16.36 -5.17 2.33
N SER A 6 17.56 -4.82 1.87
CA SER A 6 18.67 -4.46 2.77
C SER A 6 19.01 -3.00 2.58
N THR A 7 19.88 -2.47 3.43
CA THR A 7 20.41 -1.11 3.22
C THR A 7 21.16 -1.00 1.89
N ASP A 8 21.75 -2.09 1.39
CA ASP A 8 22.44 -2.15 0.09
C ASP A 8 21.49 -2.33 -1.10
N ARG A 9 20.26 -2.79 -0.84
CA ARG A 9 19.19 -2.95 -1.83
C ARG A 9 17.90 -2.39 -1.22
N PRO A 10 17.79 -1.05 -1.10
CA PRO A 10 16.62 -0.42 -0.54
C PRO A 10 15.45 -0.55 -1.51
N GLY A 11 14.25 -0.72 -0.96
CA GLY A 11 13.05 -0.88 -1.75
C GLY A 11 11.82 -1.00 -0.87
N ALA A 12 10.65 -1.05 -1.51
CA ALA A 12 9.40 -1.34 -0.85
C ALA A 12 9.02 -2.81 -1.04
N ASN A 13 8.43 -3.39 -0.01
CA ASN A 13 7.71 -4.64 -0.11
C ASN A 13 6.32 -4.43 0.49
N TRP A 14 5.30 -4.74 -0.29
CA TRP A 14 3.91 -4.70 0.14
C TRP A 14 3.31 -6.11 0.08
N ARG A 15 2.32 -6.34 0.93
CA ARG A 15 1.48 -7.53 0.96
C ARG A 15 0.03 -7.10 1.18
N GLY A 16 -0.91 -7.88 0.67
CA GLY A 16 -2.33 -7.59 0.80
C GLY A 16 -2.95 -7.37 -0.56
N THR A 17 -3.74 -6.30 -0.73
CA THR A 17 -4.34 -5.96 -2.02
C THR A 17 -3.50 -4.92 -2.75
N GLU A 18 -2.71 -5.35 -3.73
CA GLU A 18 -1.80 -4.47 -4.48
C GLU A 18 -2.30 -4.00 -5.85
N ASP A 19 -3.50 -4.38 -6.29
CA ASP A 19 -3.95 -4.18 -7.67
C ASP A 19 -3.86 -2.71 -8.14
N ALA A 20 -4.39 -1.78 -7.34
CA ALA A 20 -4.38 -0.36 -7.65
C ALA A 20 -2.95 0.20 -7.70
N ILE A 21 -2.17 -0.06 -6.66
CA ILE A 21 -0.80 0.48 -6.53
C ILE A 21 0.18 -0.19 -7.50
N SER A 22 -0.01 -1.46 -7.83
CA SER A 22 0.82 -2.16 -8.81
C SER A 22 0.60 -1.56 -10.19
N ARG A 23 -0.63 -1.20 -10.58
CA ARG A 23 -0.87 -0.48 -11.84
C ARG A 23 -0.28 0.90 -11.83
N LEU A 24 -0.45 1.63 -10.74
CA LEU A 24 0.10 2.97 -10.59
C LEU A 24 1.63 2.94 -10.74
N ILE A 25 2.31 2.04 -10.03
CA ILE A 25 3.77 1.97 -9.99
C ILE A 25 4.35 1.35 -11.26
N LYS A 26 3.76 0.26 -11.77
CA LYS A 26 4.28 -0.47 -12.95
C LYS A 26 3.80 0.11 -14.28
N GLY A 27 2.81 1.00 -14.27
CA GLY A 27 2.19 1.57 -15.47
C GLY A 27 1.18 0.68 -16.19
N TYR A 28 0.99 -0.58 -15.75
CA TYR A 28 0.04 -1.52 -16.37
C TYR A 28 -0.48 -2.57 -15.37
N ASP A 29 -1.57 -3.26 -15.73
CA ASP A 29 -2.07 -4.40 -14.96
C ASP A 29 -1.26 -5.66 -15.27
N ARG A 30 -0.68 -6.32 -14.26
CA ARG A 30 0.12 -7.55 -14.43
C ARG A 30 -0.65 -8.73 -15.03
N ARG A 31 -1.98 -8.70 -14.97
CA ARG A 31 -2.89 -9.67 -15.62
C ARG A 31 -3.06 -9.40 -17.11
N LEU A 32 -2.40 -8.37 -17.68
CA LEU A 32 -2.27 -8.19 -19.12
C LEU A 32 -1.79 -9.48 -19.81
N ARG A 33 -0.97 -10.28 -19.12
CA ARG A 33 -0.53 -11.61 -19.57
C ARG A 33 -1.62 -12.65 -19.82
N LYS A 34 -2.85 -12.39 -19.35
CA LYS A 34 -4.02 -13.27 -19.55
C LYS A 34 -4.81 -12.91 -20.80
N LEU A 35 -4.55 -11.76 -21.42
CA LEU A 35 -5.30 -11.30 -22.58
C LEU A 35 -4.85 -12.03 -23.86
N PRO A 36 -5.76 -12.31 -24.81
CA PRO A 36 -5.40 -12.78 -26.14
C PRO A 36 -4.43 -11.82 -26.81
N GLY A 37 -3.37 -12.36 -27.43
CA GLY A 37 -2.35 -11.55 -28.13
C GLY A 37 -1.20 -11.08 -27.25
N PHE A 38 -1.21 -11.37 -25.94
CA PHE A 38 -0.02 -11.19 -25.12
C PHE A 38 1.07 -12.20 -25.49
N THR A 39 2.27 -11.72 -25.80
CA THR A 39 3.37 -12.58 -26.27
C THR A 39 4.46 -12.75 -25.21
N PRO A 40 5.24 -13.85 -25.26
CA PRO A 40 6.40 -14.03 -24.37
C PRO A 40 7.45 -12.91 -24.49
N GLU A 41 7.63 -12.33 -25.67
CA GLU A 41 8.57 -11.22 -25.91
C GLU A 41 8.13 -9.97 -25.15
N LEU A 42 6.83 -9.64 -25.20
CA LEU A 42 6.29 -8.53 -24.43
C LEU A 42 6.43 -8.79 -22.92
N GLU A 43 6.25 -10.02 -22.45
CA GLU A 43 6.48 -10.38 -21.05
C GLU A 43 7.92 -10.11 -20.62
N GLN A 44 8.89 -10.46 -21.47
CA GLN A 44 10.31 -10.23 -21.20
C GLN A 44 10.65 -8.73 -21.15
N GLU A 45 10.10 -7.92 -22.05
CA GLU A 45 10.29 -6.47 -22.01
C GLU A 45 9.64 -5.85 -20.77
N LEU A 46 8.42 -6.25 -20.42
CA LEU A 46 7.72 -5.72 -19.23
C LEU A 46 8.40 -6.13 -17.91
N LYS A 47 9.08 -7.28 -17.85
CA LYS A 47 9.90 -7.70 -16.69
C LYS A 47 11.09 -6.77 -16.43
N LYS A 48 11.54 -6.01 -17.44
CA LYS A 48 12.60 -4.99 -17.26
C LYS A 48 12.09 -3.72 -16.59
N GLY A 49 10.78 -3.59 -16.38
CA GLY A 49 10.13 -2.43 -15.77
C GLY A 49 10.25 -1.12 -16.58
N PRO A 50 10.11 -1.13 -17.92
CA PRO A 50 10.30 0.09 -18.73
C PRO A 50 9.24 1.17 -18.46
N LEU A 51 8.12 0.79 -17.83
CA LEU A 51 7.01 1.67 -17.46
C LEU A 51 6.95 1.92 -15.95
N ASP A 52 7.89 1.35 -15.18
CA ASP A 52 7.92 1.52 -13.74
C ASP A 52 8.26 2.99 -13.40
N TYR A 53 7.54 3.58 -12.45
CA TYR A 53 7.98 4.86 -11.89
C TYR A 53 9.37 4.71 -11.29
N LEU A 54 10.29 5.59 -11.71
CA LEU A 54 11.65 5.66 -11.20
C LEU A 54 11.64 6.19 -9.76
N THR A 55 11.46 5.29 -8.80
CA THR A 55 11.40 5.61 -7.38
C THR A 55 12.79 5.51 -6.75
N TYR A 56 13.30 6.62 -6.23
CA TYR A 56 14.65 6.71 -5.66
C TYR A 56 14.70 6.24 -4.20
N PHE A 57 14.48 4.94 -3.96
CA PHE A 57 14.46 4.38 -2.60
C PHE A 57 15.76 4.60 -1.82
N GLY A 58 16.92 4.57 -2.49
CA GLY A 58 18.22 4.69 -1.82
C GLY A 58 18.54 6.09 -1.26
N SER A 59 17.85 7.12 -1.74
CA SER A 59 18.01 8.49 -1.25
C SER A 59 16.75 9.02 -0.58
N MET A 60 15.75 8.16 -0.36
CA MET A 60 14.46 8.55 0.21
C MET A 60 14.63 8.84 1.72
N PRO A 61 14.40 10.08 2.19
CA PRO A 61 14.34 10.37 3.62
C PRO A 61 13.29 9.52 4.31
N LEU A 62 13.48 9.26 5.61
CA LEU A 62 12.55 8.43 6.38
C LEU A 62 11.13 9.00 6.41
N GLN A 63 10.96 10.33 6.45
CA GLN A 63 9.64 10.96 6.38
C GLN A 63 8.97 10.71 5.02
N ASP A 64 9.71 10.91 3.92
CA ASP A 64 9.19 10.62 2.58
C ASP A 64 8.83 9.14 2.41
N ALA A 65 9.57 8.22 3.05
CA ALA A 65 9.24 6.80 3.04
C ALA A 65 7.92 6.50 3.78
N ILE A 66 7.65 7.20 4.89
CA ILE A 66 6.38 7.13 5.61
C ILE A 66 5.26 7.67 4.72
N ASP A 67 5.46 8.86 4.16
CA ASP A 67 4.45 9.53 3.32
C ASP A 67 4.15 8.69 2.07
N TYR A 68 5.17 8.09 1.46
CA TYR A 68 5.04 7.18 0.33
C TYR A 68 4.23 5.93 0.69
N ALA A 69 4.51 5.29 1.83
CA ALA A 69 3.75 4.14 2.30
C ALA A 69 2.28 4.48 2.58
N VAL A 70 2.03 5.60 3.27
CA VAL A 70 0.68 6.12 3.56
C VAL A 70 -0.06 6.43 2.26
N PHE A 71 0.58 7.09 1.30
CA PHE A 71 0.00 7.40 0.00
C PHE A 71 -0.45 6.13 -0.74
N LEU A 72 0.39 5.09 -0.78
CA LEU A 72 0.04 3.84 -1.46
C LEU A 72 -1.14 3.14 -0.79
N ILE A 73 -1.14 3.03 0.54
CA ILE A 73 -2.24 2.40 1.28
C ILE A 73 -3.54 3.19 1.09
N HIS A 74 -3.48 4.51 1.24
CA HIS A 74 -4.63 5.39 1.06
C HIS A 74 -5.18 5.31 -0.37
N THR A 75 -4.30 5.23 -1.39
CA THR A 75 -4.71 5.03 -2.79
C THR A 75 -5.47 3.71 -2.96
N THR A 76 -4.99 2.62 -2.34
CA THR A 76 -5.72 1.34 -2.36
C THR A 76 -7.08 1.46 -1.68
N ILE A 77 -7.15 2.05 -0.49
CA ILE A 77 -8.41 2.26 0.25
C ILE A 77 -9.40 3.04 -0.61
N GLU A 78 -8.98 4.18 -1.16
CA GLU A 78 -9.87 5.04 -1.95
C GLU A 78 -10.32 4.38 -3.25
N MET A 79 -9.44 3.64 -3.93
CA MET A 79 -9.82 2.90 -5.13
C MET A 79 -10.85 1.81 -4.81
N GLN A 80 -10.69 1.11 -3.69
CA GLN A 80 -11.58 0.04 -3.27
C GLN A 80 -12.96 0.50 -2.82
N ARG A 81 -13.15 1.79 -2.54
CA ARG A 81 -14.48 2.38 -2.30
C ARG A 81 -15.37 2.32 -3.55
N PHE A 82 -14.78 2.30 -4.73
CA PHE A 82 -15.50 2.38 -6.00
C PHE A 82 -15.39 1.10 -6.84
N SER A 83 -14.36 0.28 -6.62
CA SER A 83 -14.09 -0.89 -7.45
C SER A 83 -13.22 -1.92 -6.75
N ASP A 84 -13.50 -3.20 -6.95
CA ASP A 84 -12.64 -4.29 -6.50
C ASP A 84 -12.39 -5.29 -7.64
N GLY A 85 -11.11 -5.54 -7.94
CA GLY A 85 -10.67 -6.35 -9.09
C GLY A 85 -10.91 -5.71 -10.47
N ILE A 86 -11.08 -6.55 -11.49
CA ILE A 86 -11.33 -6.16 -12.90
C ILE A 86 -12.44 -6.98 -13.52
N LEU A 87 -12.93 -6.56 -14.69
CA LEU A 87 -14.00 -7.28 -15.39
C LEU A 87 -13.72 -8.78 -15.62
N ILE A 88 -12.48 -9.15 -15.97
CA ILE A 88 -12.10 -10.55 -16.21
C ILE A 88 -11.78 -11.34 -14.93
N GLU A 89 -11.62 -10.63 -13.81
CA GLU A 89 -11.29 -11.19 -12.51
C GLU A 89 -11.84 -10.24 -11.43
N PRO A 90 -13.16 -10.24 -11.21
CA PRO A 90 -13.77 -9.37 -10.22
C PRO A 90 -13.23 -9.71 -8.84
N GLY A 91 -13.05 -8.69 -8.00
CA GLY A 91 -12.75 -8.92 -6.60
C GLY A 91 -13.97 -9.44 -5.84
N GLU A 92 -13.73 -10.01 -4.66
CA GLU A 92 -14.80 -10.50 -3.79
C GLU A 92 -15.32 -9.38 -2.86
N SER A 93 -14.41 -8.59 -2.29
CA SER A 93 -14.72 -7.48 -1.39
C SER A 93 -13.48 -6.61 -1.12
N ALA A 94 -13.71 -5.33 -0.84
CA ALA A 94 -12.65 -4.41 -0.43
C ALA A 94 -11.87 -4.92 0.79
N GLY A 95 -10.61 -5.30 0.58
CA GLY A 95 -9.72 -5.85 1.60
C GLY A 95 -8.91 -4.81 2.39
N CYS A 96 -8.87 -3.56 1.94
CA CYS A 96 -8.15 -2.46 2.60
C CYS A 96 -9.11 -1.35 3.03
N GLY A 97 -9.00 -0.91 4.28
CA GLY A 97 -9.81 0.18 4.84
C GLY A 97 -9.36 0.59 6.24
N GLY A 98 -10.06 1.56 6.81
CA GLY A 98 -9.81 2.05 8.17
C GLY A 98 -8.60 2.99 8.26
N ALA A 99 -8.16 3.23 9.49
CA ALA A 99 -7.00 4.08 9.74
C ALA A 99 -5.70 3.33 9.41
N ILE A 100 -4.75 4.05 8.83
CA ILE A 100 -3.42 3.54 8.53
C ILE A 100 -2.59 3.60 9.81
N GLU A 101 -1.94 2.51 10.18
CA GLU A 101 -0.97 2.50 11.29
C GLU A 101 0.44 2.38 10.73
N VAL A 102 1.37 3.16 11.29
CA VAL A 102 2.74 3.27 10.80
C VAL A 102 3.71 2.97 11.94
N LEU A 103 4.48 1.90 11.75
CA LEU A 103 5.59 1.50 12.59
C LEU A 103 6.90 1.77 11.86
N VAL A 104 7.84 2.41 12.54
CA VAL A 104 9.18 2.67 12.04
C VAL A 104 10.20 1.89 12.87
N VAL A 105 11.17 1.28 12.22
CA VAL A 105 12.30 0.61 12.87
C VAL A 105 13.60 1.27 12.44
N ARG A 106 14.35 1.83 13.39
CA ARG A 106 15.63 2.51 13.14
C ARG A 106 16.76 1.89 13.97
N PRO A 107 18.01 1.93 13.49
CA PRO A 107 19.15 1.44 14.24
C PRO A 107 19.36 2.13 15.60
N GLN A 108 19.09 3.44 15.70
CA GLN A 108 19.45 4.23 16.88
C GLN A 108 18.45 4.09 18.03
N ASP A 109 17.15 4.01 17.74
CA ASP A 109 16.09 4.00 18.75
C ASP A 109 15.10 2.84 18.61
N GLY A 110 15.44 1.84 17.78
CA GLY A 110 14.67 0.61 17.65
C GLY A 110 13.30 0.85 17.01
N VAL A 111 12.27 0.25 17.59
CA VAL A 111 10.91 0.24 17.07
C VAL A 111 10.10 1.40 17.65
N ARG A 112 9.45 2.19 16.80
CA ARG A 112 8.62 3.34 17.19
C ARG A 112 7.35 3.43 16.35
N TRP A 113 6.20 3.57 17.01
CA TRP A 113 4.95 3.96 16.34
C TRP A 113 5.00 5.44 15.99
N VAL A 114 4.79 5.75 14.71
CA VAL A 114 4.62 7.12 14.21
C VAL A 114 3.13 7.46 14.13
N GLN A 115 2.30 6.46 13.82
CA GLN A 115 0.85 6.58 13.80
C GLN A 115 0.26 5.26 14.30
N GLN A 116 -0.48 5.30 15.41
CA GLN A 116 -1.13 4.13 16.01
C GLN A 116 -2.50 4.55 16.53
N GLN A 117 -3.52 3.75 16.24
CA GLN A 117 -4.85 4.00 16.76
C GLN A 117 -5.03 3.34 18.13
N GLU A 118 -5.65 4.07 19.06
CA GLU A 118 -6.18 3.45 20.26
C GLU A 118 -7.48 2.73 19.93
N LEU A 119 -7.47 1.40 20.03
CA LEU A 119 -8.69 0.61 19.96
C LEU A 119 -9.55 0.93 21.18
N ARG A 120 -10.82 1.28 20.93
CA ARG A 120 -11.81 1.54 21.98
C ARG A 120 -12.95 0.55 21.85
N GLY A 121 -13.45 0.10 23.01
CA GLY A 121 -14.66 -0.71 23.10
C GLY A 121 -15.91 0.12 22.86
N GLU A 122 -17.03 -0.30 23.46
CA GLU A 122 -18.33 0.35 23.31
C GLU A 122 -18.24 1.89 23.40
N ARG A 123 -18.71 2.60 22.37
CA ARG A 123 -18.84 4.07 22.43
C ARG A 123 -19.81 4.38 23.55
N ALA A 124 -19.34 5.04 24.61
CA ALA A 124 -20.21 5.52 25.67
C ALA A 124 -21.37 6.31 25.04
N ILE A 125 -22.57 5.77 25.16
CA ILE A 125 -23.79 6.39 24.67
C ILE A 125 -24.04 7.57 25.62
N HIS A 126 -23.71 8.79 25.19
CA HIS A 126 -24.05 10.05 25.84
C HIS A 126 -24.08 10.05 27.39
N ALA A 127 -22.98 10.46 28.02
CA ALA A 127 -23.06 11.17 29.30
C ALA A 127 -22.83 12.67 29.05
N ASP A 128 -23.68 13.25 28.21
CA ASP A 128 -23.84 14.71 28.12
C ASP A 128 -25.24 15.03 28.67
N LEU A 129 -25.37 14.84 29.98
CA LEU A 129 -26.49 15.32 30.77
C LEU A 129 -25.93 16.24 31.85
N GLY A 130 -25.84 17.52 31.49
CA GLY A 130 -25.90 18.65 32.42
C GLY A 130 -24.70 18.83 33.36
N ALA A 131 -23.73 19.64 32.94
CA ALA A 131 -23.00 20.46 33.89
C ALA A 131 -23.88 21.68 34.25
N PRO A 132 -24.27 21.88 35.53
CA PRO A 132 -24.98 23.08 35.93
C PRO A 132 -23.97 24.23 36.13
N MET A 133 -24.28 25.41 35.57
CA MET A 133 -24.00 26.70 36.20
C MET A 133 -25.31 27.32 36.64
#